data_AF-A0A2T0VAP5-F1
#
_entry.id   AF-A0A2T0VAP5-F1
#
_cell.length_a   1.000
_cell.length_b   1.000
_cell.length_c   1.000
_cell.angle_alpha   90.00
_cell.angle_beta   90.00
_cell.angle_gamma   90.00
#
_symmetry.space_group_name_H-M   'P 1'
#
loop_
_entity.id
_entity.type
_entity.pdbx_description
1 polymer ?
#
loop_
_entity_poly.entity_id
_entity_poly.type
_entity_poly.pdbx_seq_one_letter_code
_entity_poly.pdbx_strand_id
1 'polypeptide(L)'
;MIPPFVYVLFHNLPALEVAITFGLIFFALSWVMPRRLITLPVIPPSVMTLPVNTLSATTLPATVARRSILVWTGIAGSLLVVAVATVASALAARRGEYQYTGVDGWLGRPAPLLTAITVVAVAALVLRRSRLPEPGARGIAPRRPWHAFAPRPVLWATAVLATLVALTALWQSVIGMVAPEAGPFFGRTTDHTDLPIYMTFNQGYGYIAGVGWPNYLATFVVLAIAAVVLFLALRSDANRPVLARSSFVGVRVEREQTARLLTLIVLGGLVTTLGAVWMHAGSIGQVSVSFDQRWVSEDVSYPRIHFGGGYDAFARPLNLAGYAFQGIGVALLLRIATDTTRSALKLRRAGTDAPSDVDDAALTPGARR
;
A
#
# COMPACT_ATOMS: atom_id res chain seq x y z
N MET A 1 -25.48 -23.90 9.01
CA MET A 1 -26.20 -23.40 7.82
C MET A 1 -26.08 -21.88 7.79
N ILE A 2 -25.49 -21.32 6.74
CA ILE A 2 -25.46 -19.87 6.52
C ILE A 2 -26.87 -19.47 6.03
N PRO A 3 -27.48 -18.39 6.55
CA PRO A 3 -28.78 -17.94 6.07
C PRO A 3 -28.75 -17.69 4.56
N PRO A 4 -29.78 -18.08 3.80
CA PRO A 4 -29.81 -17.93 2.33
C PRO A 4 -29.62 -16.47 1.89
N PHE A 5 -30.02 -15.48 2.70
CA PHE A 5 -29.75 -14.06 2.46
C PHE A 5 -28.25 -13.72 2.51
N VAL A 6 -27.48 -14.31 3.42
CA VAL A 6 -26.02 -14.10 3.51
C VAL A 6 -25.34 -14.74 2.31
N TYR A 7 -25.81 -15.91 1.87
CA TYR A 7 -25.33 -16.55 0.64
C TYR A 7 -25.57 -15.66 -0.58
N VAL A 8 -26.80 -15.13 -0.75
CA VAL A 8 -27.17 -14.20 -1.82
C VAL A 8 -26.37 -12.90 -1.74
N LEU A 9 -26.13 -12.34 -0.56
CA LEU A 9 -25.32 -11.13 -0.40
C LEU A 9 -23.86 -11.35 -0.85
N PHE A 10 -23.26 -12.49 -0.52
CA PHE A 10 -21.88 -12.82 -0.93
C PHE A 10 -21.78 -13.27 -2.40
N HIS A 11 -22.84 -13.84 -2.99
CA HIS A 11 -22.86 -14.24 -4.40
C HIS A 11 -23.25 -13.11 -5.36
N ASN A 12 -24.12 -12.18 -4.92
CA ASN A 12 -24.67 -11.11 -5.75
C ASN A 12 -24.13 -9.71 -5.41
N LEU A 13 -23.22 -9.57 -4.44
CA LEU A 13 -22.37 -8.38 -4.40
C LEU A 13 -21.67 -8.34 -5.76
N PRO A 14 -21.87 -7.29 -6.58
CA PRO A 14 -21.20 -7.21 -7.87
C PRO A 14 -19.72 -7.45 -7.60
N ALA A 15 -19.16 -8.49 -8.22
CA ALA A 15 -17.75 -8.88 -8.09
C ALA A 15 -16.79 -7.71 -8.39
N LEU A 16 -17.32 -6.61 -8.91
CA LEU A 16 -16.63 -5.43 -9.39
C LEU A 16 -15.73 -4.73 -8.37
N GLU A 17 -15.97 -4.75 -7.05
CA GLU A 17 -15.35 -3.74 -6.18
C GLU A 17 -14.96 -4.12 -4.74
N VAL A 18 -14.57 -5.37 -4.50
CA VAL A 18 -14.29 -5.85 -3.12
C VAL A 18 -13.22 -5.00 -2.38
N ALA A 19 -12.16 -4.59 -3.08
CA ALA A 19 -11.10 -3.74 -2.51
C ALA A 19 -11.62 -2.39 -2.01
N ILE A 20 -12.45 -1.70 -2.81
CA ILE A 20 -12.92 -0.36 -2.48
C ILE A 20 -14.16 -0.40 -1.59
N THR A 21 -15.04 -1.39 -1.72
CA THR A 21 -16.20 -1.57 -0.83
C THR A 21 -15.76 -1.84 0.61
N PHE A 22 -14.92 -2.87 0.83
CA PHE A 22 -14.38 -3.12 2.17
C PHE A 22 -13.45 -2.00 2.62
N GLY A 23 -12.70 -1.40 1.69
CA GLY A 23 -11.86 -0.24 1.95
C GLY A 23 -12.62 0.95 2.51
N LEU A 24 -13.76 1.30 1.92
CA LEU A 24 -14.62 2.39 2.39
C LEU A 24 -15.28 2.06 3.73
N ILE A 25 -15.70 0.81 3.95
CA ILE A 25 -16.26 0.37 5.24
C ILE A 25 -15.22 0.49 6.35
N PHE A 26 -14.03 -0.09 6.16
CA PHE A 26 -12.97 0.01 7.16
C PHE A 26 -12.45 1.44 7.32
N PHE A 27 -12.44 2.23 6.25
CA PHE A 27 -12.14 3.66 6.34
C PHE A 27 -13.18 4.40 7.19
N ALA A 28 -14.48 4.14 6.98
CA ALA A 28 -15.56 4.69 7.81
C ALA A 28 -15.38 4.29 9.29
N LEU A 29 -15.12 3.00 9.56
CA LEU A 29 -14.87 2.49 10.91
C LEU A 29 -13.63 3.11 11.57
N SER A 30 -12.60 3.45 10.79
CA SER A 30 -11.39 4.12 11.30
C SER A 30 -11.67 5.51 11.92
N TRP A 31 -12.86 6.08 11.68
CA TRP A 31 -13.28 7.34 12.29
C TRP A 31 -13.84 7.19 13.71
N VAL A 32 -14.24 5.98 14.11
CA VAL A 32 -14.77 5.70 15.46
C VAL A 32 -13.68 5.91 16.53
N MET A 33 -12.41 5.62 16.20
CA MET A 33 -11.26 5.95 17.06
C MET A 33 -10.32 6.93 16.34
N PRO A 34 -10.52 8.25 16.49
CA PRO A 34 -9.77 9.25 15.74
C PRO A 34 -8.30 9.33 16.18
N ARG A 35 -7.45 8.49 15.58
CA ARG A 35 -5.99 8.61 15.67
C ARG A 35 -5.46 9.29 14.41
N ARG A 36 -4.58 10.28 14.57
CA ARG A 36 -3.84 10.88 13.44
C ARG A 36 -2.60 10.05 13.17
N LEU A 37 -2.51 9.48 11.98
CA LEU A 37 -1.36 8.67 11.58
C LEU A 37 -0.22 9.55 11.07
N ILE A 38 -0.53 10.71 10.51
CA ILE A 38 0.47 11.62 9.94
C ILE A 38 0.26 13.03 10.48
N THR A 39 1.38 13.66 10.84
CA THR A 39 1.51 15.09 11.03
C THR A 39 2.63 15.55 10.09
N LEU A 40 2.43 16.64 9.37
CA LEU A 40 3.49 17.26 8.57
C LEU A 40 4.41 18.08 9.47
N PRO A 41 5.66 18.33 9.03
CA PRO A 41 6.58 19.16 9.80
C PRO A 41 6.07 20.60 9.86
N VAL A 42 6.04 21.14 11.07
CA VAL A 42 5.65 22.53 11.36
C VAL A 42 6.91 23.38 11.30
N ILE A 43 6.86 24.51 10.59
CA ILE A 43 7.92 25.52 10.65
C ILE A 43 7.81 26.16 12.04
N PRO A 44 8.84 26.11 12.91
CA PRO A 44 8.74 26.71 14.22
C PRO A 44 8.54 28.23 14.11
N PRO A 45 7.64 28.83 14.90
CA PRO A 45 7.30 30.26 14.82
C PRO A 45 8.49 31.18 15.12
N SER A 46 9.51 30.70 15.82
CA SER A 46 10.77 31.42 16.05
C SER A 46 11.60 31.69 14.80
N VAL A 47 11.26 31.10 13.65
CA VAL A 47 11.85 31.44 12.34
C VAL A 47 11.04 32.54 11.63
N MET A 48 9.78 32.77 12.00
CA MET A 48 8.94 33.85 11.43
C MET A 48 9.17 35.21 12.10
N THR A 49 9.74 35.24 13.31
CA THR A 49 9.97 36.49 14.07
C THR A 49 11.38 37.08 13.89
N LEU A 50 12.25 36.42 13.13
CA LEU A 50 13.55 36.99 12.78
C LEU A 50 13.35 38.06 11.69
N PRO A 51 13.94 39.26 11.84
CA PRO A 51 13.82 40.30 10.83
C PRO A 51 14.28 39.74 9.48
N VAL A 52 13.49 40.00 8.43
CA VAL A 52 13.68 39.52 7.04
C VAL A 52 15.12 39.69 6.54
N ASN A 53 15.85 40.66 7.10
CA ASN A 53 17.25 40.96 6.78
C ASN A 53 18.29 39.96 7.36
N THR A 54 17.90 39.02 8.23
CA THR A 54 18.81 38.03 8.85
C THR A 54 18.55 36.58 8.42
N LEU A 55 17.42 36.33 7.76
CA LEU A 55 17.11 35.06 7.11
C LEU A 55 17.67 35.11 5.70
N SER A 56 18.86 34.53 5.48
CA SER A 56 19.33 34.30 4.12
C SER A 56 18.24 33.59 3.32
N ALA A 57 17.85 34.17 2.19
CA ALA A 57 16.74 33.75 1.30
C ALA A 57 16.80 32.29 0.79
N THR A 58 17.77 31.51 1.24
CA THR A 58 18.10 30.15 0.81
C THR A 58 17.57 29.05 1.74
N THR A 59 17.15 29.34 2.98
CA THR A 59 16.74 28.32 3.96
C THR A 59 15.23 28.02 3.99
N LEU A 60 14.38 29.06 3.88
CA LEU A 60 12.92 28.93 3.75
C LEU A 60 12.46 28.08 2.53
N PRO A 61 13.09 28.18 1.34
CA PRO A 61 12.64 27.45 0.16
C PRO A 61 12.78 25.93 0.30
N ALA A 62 13.80 25.47 1.04
CA ALA A 62 14.15 24.05 1.13
C ALA A 62 13.16 23.25 2.00
N THR A 63 12.73 23.81 3.12
CA THR A 63 11.72 23.21 4.02
C THR A 63 10.34 23.23 3.38
N VAL A 64 9.98 24.31 2.67
CA VAL A 64 8.72 24.41 1.92
C VAL A 64 8.67 23.39 0.77
N ALA A 65 9.76 23.25 0.00
CA ALA A 65 9.86 22.28 -1.09
C ALA A 65 9.75 20.83 -0.58
N ARG A 66 10.50 20.49 0.48
CA ARG A 66 10.43 19.17 1.13
C ARG A 66 9.01 18.86 1.59
N ARG A 67 8.35 19.81 2.26
CA ARG A 67 6.98 19.66 2.72
C ARG A 67 6.01 19.45 1.57
N SER A 68 6.12 20.22 0.48
CA SER A 68 5.29 20.05 -0.72
C SER A 68 5.42 18.64 -1.30
N ILE A 69 6.66 18.12 -1.42
CA ILE A 69 6.91 16.75 -1.89
C ILE A 69 6.21 15.72 -1.00
N LEU A 70 6.32 15.86 0.33
CA LEU A 70 5.68 14.93 1.28
C LEU A 70 4.15 15.01 1.23
N VAL A 71 3.58 16.20 1.00
CA VAL A 71 2.13 16.37 0.81
C VAL A 71 1.66 15.65 -0.44
N TRP A 72 2.32 15.87 -1.58
CA TRP A 72 1.99 15.19 -2.83
C TRP A 72 2.18 13.68 -2.73
N THR A 73 3.26 13.24 -2.10
CA THR A 73 3.53 11.81 -1.86
C THR A 73 2.45 11.18 -0.99
N GLY A 74 2.04 11.85 0.10
CA GLY A 74 1.01 11.32 0.99
C GLY A 74 -0.39 11.32 0.39
N ILE A 75 -0.75 12.33 -0.40
CA ILE A 75 -2.08 12.43 -1.03
C ILE A 75 -2.12 11.65 -2.33
N ALA A 76 -1.45 12.15 -3.37
CA ALA A 76 -1.52 11.56 -4.71
C ALA A 76 -0.89 10.18 -4.75
N GLY A 77 0.23 9.98 -4.04
CA GLY A 77 0.87 8.67 -3.95
C GLY A 77 -0.04 7.60 -3.34
N SER A 78 -0.71 7.90 -2.22
CA SER A 78 -1.63 6.94 -1.59
C SER A 78 -2.87 6.68 -2.44
N LEU A 79 -3.45 7.72 -3.05
CA LEU A 79 -4.61 7.58 -3.93
C LEU A 79 -4.27 6.78 -5.20
N LEU A 80 -3.06 6.94 -5.74
CA LEU A 80 -2.59 6.14 -6.88
C LEU A 80 -2.51 4.65 -6.52
N VAL A 81 -1.99 4.31 -5.33
CA VAL A 81 -1.96 2.91 -4.86
C VAL A 81 -3.38 2.36 -4.71
N VAL A 82 -4.32 3.14 -4.16
CA VAL A 82 -5.74 2.74 -4.07
C VAL A 82 -6.32 2.51 -5.45
N ALA A 83 -6.12 3.43 -6.39
CA ALA A 83 -6.62 3.29 -7.76
C ALA A 83 -6.08 2.02 -8.44
N VAL A 84 -4.78 1.74 -8.33
CA VAL A 84 -4.19 0.52 -8.89
C VAL A 84 -4.73 -0.73 -8.21
N ALA A 85 -4.89 -0.73 -6.88
CA ALA A 85 -5.48 -1.86 -6.16
C ALA A 85 -6.92 -2.13 -6.59
N THR A 86 -7.73 -1.09 -6.76
CA THR A 86 -9.12 -1.21 -7.25
C THR A 86 -9.16 -1.72 -8.69
N VAL A 87 -8.35 -1.16 -9.59
CA VAL A 87 -8.28 -1.61 -11.00
C VAL A 87 -7.79 -3.06 -11.09
N ALA A 88 -6.75 -3.43 -10.34
CA ALA A 88 -6.26 -4.81 -10.32
C ALA A 88 -7.34 -5.78 -9.80
N SER A 89 -8.07 -5.40 -8.74
CA SER A 89 -9.20 -6.18 -8.22
C SER A 89 -10.33 -6.31 -9.23
N ALA A 90 -10.72 -5.22 -9.90
CA ALA A 90 -11.78 -5.21 -10.90
C ALA A 90 -11.40 -6.04 -12.13
N LEU A 91 -10.14 -5.98 -12.56
CA LEU A 91 -9.63 -6.82 -13.65
C LEU A 91 -9.61 -8.31 -13.27
N ALA A 92 -9.25 -8.63 -12.03
CA ALA A 92 -9.33 -10.00 -11.53
C ALA A 92 -10.78 -10.51 -11.51
N ALA A 93 -11.71 -9.70 -11.02
CA ALA A 93 -13.13 -10.03 -11.01
C ALA A 93 -13.73 -10.19 -12.42
N ARG A 94 -13.37 -9.30 -13.37
CA ARG A 94 -13.85 -9.37 -14.75
C ARG A 94 -13.35 -10.59 -15.52
N ARG A 95 -12.14 -11.07 -15.21
CA ARG A 95 -11.62 -12.31 -15.78
C ARG A 95 -12.35 -13.54 -15.23
N GLY A 96 -13.09 -13.39 -14.13
CA GLY A 96 -13.77 -14.48 -13.43
C GLY A 96 -12.78 -15.47 -12.81
N GLU A 97 -13.28 -16.62 -12.35
CA GLU A 97 -12.46 -17.76 -11.89
C GLU A 97 -11.63 -18.40 -13.03
N TYR A 98 -11.70 -17.85 -14.24
CA TYR A 98 -11.19 -18.45 -15.47
C TYR A 98 -9.87 -17.78 -15.87
N GLN A 99 -8.75 -18.33 -15.39
CA GLN A 99 -7.44 -18.06 -15.99
C GLN A 99 -7.33 -18.82 -17.31
N TYR A 100 -7.18 -18.11 -18.43
CA TYR A 100 -7.10 -18.71 -19.76
C TYR A 100 -5.72 -19.33 -20.03
N THR A 101 -4.67 -18.69 -19.51
CA THR A 101 -3.27 -19.15 -19.68
C THR A 101 -2.69 -19.82 -18.44
N GLY A 102 -3.41 -19.80 -17.31
CA GLY A 102 -2.92 -20.29 -16.02
C GLY A 102 -1.80 -19.45 -15.37
N VAL A 103 -1.32 -18.40 -16.04
CA VAL A 103 -0.44 -17.34 -15.49
C VAL A 103 -1.09 -15.95 -15.54
N ASP A 104 -2.35 -15.88 -15.99
CA ASP A 104 -3.08 -14.62 -16.11
C ASP A 104 -3.20 -13.89 -14.77
N GLY A 105 -2.87 -12.60 -14.78
CA GLY A 105 -2.98 -11.75 -13.60
C GLY A 105 -1.81 -11.86 -12.61
N TRP A 106 -0.73 -12.57 -12.96
CA TRP A 106 0.50 -12.64 -12.14
C TRP A 106 1.08 -11.29 -11.72
N LEU A 107 0.98 -10.27 -12.59
CA LEU A 107 1.35 -8.88 -12.25
C LEU A 107 0.28 -8.14 -11.45
N GLY A 108 -0.99 -8.53 -11.56
CA GLY A 108 -2.09 -7.88 -10.84
C GLY A 108 -1.99 -8.05 -9.33
N ARG A 109 -1.48 -9.19 -8.87
CA ARG A 109 -1.30 -9.51 -7.44
C ARG A 109 -0.33 -8.55 -6.73
N PRO A 110 0.92 -8.36 -7.19
CA PRO A 110 1.87 -7.43 -6.57
C PRO A 110 1.74 -5.97 -7.05
N ALA A 111 0.81 -5.65 -7.96
CA ALA A 111 0.65 -4.30 -8.51
C ALA A 111 0.51 -3.21 -7.43
N PRO A 112 -0.27 -3.37 -6.34
CA PRO A 112 -0.38 -2.34 -5.30
C PRO A 112 0.96 -2.05 -4.61
N LEU A 113 1.72 -3.08 -4.27
CA LEU A 113 3.05 -2.92 -3.68
C LEU A 113 4.02 -2.29 -4.69
N LEU A 114 4.00 -2.72 -5.95
CA LEU A 114 4.82 -2.15 -7.03
C LEU A 114 4.55 -0.64 -7.19
N THR A 115 3.28 -0.22 -7.16
CA THR A 115 2.91 1.20 -7.19
C THR A 115 3.40 1.94 -5.94
N ALA A 116 3.21 1.36 -4.76
CA ALA A 116 3.66 1.97 -3.50
C ALA A 116 5.18 2.21 -3.48
N ILE A 117 5.97 1.23 -3.93
CA ILE A 117 7.43 1.37 -3.99
C ILE A 117 7.87 2.34 -5.08
N THR A 118 7.13 2.45 -6.18
CA THR A 118 7.40 3.45 -7.23
C THR A 118 7.18 4.86 -6.70
N VAL A 119 6.07 5.08 -5.99
CA VAL A 119 5.78 6.33 -5.28
C VAL A 119 6.90 6.68 -4.31
N VAL A 120 7.32 5.72 -3.47
CA VAL A 120 8.40 5.93 -2.50
C VAL A 120 9.76 6.17 -3.17
N ALA A 121 10.07 5.46 -4.25
CA ALA A 121 11.31 5.65 -5.01
C ALA A 121 11.37 7.04 -5.65
N VAL A 122 10.28 7.49 -6.28
CA VAL A 122 10.18 8.83 -6.87
C VAL A 122 10.28 9.89 -5.77
N ALA A 123 9.56 9.74 -4.66
CA ALA A 123 9.64 10.66 -3.53
C ALA A 123 11.07 10.75 -2.98
N ALA A 124 11.74 9.60 -2.77
CA ALA A 124 13.12 9.54 -2.30
C ALA A 124 14.09 10.20 -3.29
N LEU A 125 13.91 9.98 -4.60
CA LEU A 125 14.73 10.59 -5.65
C LEU A 125 14.56 12.11 -5.70
N VAL A 126 13.32 12.60 -5.65
CA VAL A 126 13.01 14.04 -5.66
C VAL A 126 13.52 14.70 -4.39
N LEU A 127 13.35 14.06 -3.22
CA LEU A 127 13.92 14.51 -1.96
C LEU A 127 15.45 14.55 -2.04
N ARG A 128 16.10 13.53 -2.61
CA ARG A 128 17.57 13.51 -2.78
C ARG A 128 18.08 14.63 -3.68
N ARG A 129 17.28 15.06 -4.67
CA ARG A 129 17.62 16.16 -5.58
C ARG A 129 17.38 17.55 -5.01
N SER A 130 16.68 17.70 -3.88
CA SER A 130 16.49 19.04 -3.31
C SER A 130 17.80 19.63 -2.79
N ARG A 131 17.95 20.96 -2.90
CA ARG A 131 19.23 21.66 -2.65
C ARG A 131 19.79 21.30 -1.28
N LEU A 132 21.07 20.93 -1.26
CA LEU A 132 21.82 20.70 -0.03
C LEU A 132 22.41 22.02 0.46
N PRO A 133 22.66 22.16 1.78
CA PRO A 133 23.43 23.27 2.30
C PRO A 133 24.81 23.32 1.63
N GLU A 134 25.30 24.53 1.37
CA GLU A 134 26.66 24.76 0.90
C GLU A 134 27.68 24.15 1.88
N PRO A 135 28.86 23.69 1.41
CA PRO A 135 29.83 23.00 2.26
C PRO A 135 30.17 23.72 3.57
N GLY A 136 30.31 25.05 3.56
CA GLY A 136 30.61 25.85 4.75
C GLY A 136 29.42 26.10 5.69
N ALA A 137 28.19 25.83 5.25
CA ALA A 137 26.97 26.01 6.03
C ALA A 137 26.44 24.69 6.63
N ARG A 138 27.12 23.57 6.40
CA ARG A 138 26.71 22.24 6.88
C ARG A 138 27.03 22.08 8.36
N GLY A 139 26.04 21.63 9.13
CA GLY A 139 26.27 21.15 10.49
C GLY A 139 26.93 19.78 10.48
N ILE A 140 27.89 19.56 11.37
CA ILE A 140 28.45 18.24 11.65
C ILE A 140 27.42 17.48 12.49
N ALA A 141 26.63 16.62 11.84
CA ALA A 141 25.67 15.76 12.53
C ALA A 141 26.24 14.34 12.64
N PRO A 142 26.17 13.69 13.82
CA PRO A 142 26.58 12.30 13.96
C PRO A 142 25.74 11.40 13.06
N ARG A 143 26.38 10.47 12.37
CA ARG A 143 25.70 9.46 11.55
C ARG A 143 24.81 8.62 12.47
N ARG A 144 23.54 8.48 12.09
CA ARG A 144 22.56 7.67 12.85
C ARG A 144 22.07 6.52 11.98
N PRO A 145 21.74 5.38 12.61
CA PRO A 145 21.12 4.29 11.87
C PRO A 145 19.74 4.74 11.35
N TRP A 146 19.41 4.30 10.14
CA TRP A 146 18.17 4.72 9.45
C TRP A 146 16.90 4.35 10.22
N HIS A 147 16.92 3.21 10.92
CA HIS A 147 15.79 2.72 11.70
C HIS A 147 15.56 3.54 12.99
N ALA A 148 16.45 4.47 13.35
CA ALA A 148 16.24 5.36 14.49
C ALA A 148 15.09 6.37 14.27
N PHE A 149 14.75 6.65 13.00
CA PHE A 149 13.71 7.62 12.64
C PHE A 149 12.39 6.95 12.22
N ALA A 150 12.40 5.67 11.89
CA ALA A 150 11.20 4.94 11.51
C ALA A 150 10.49 4.37 12.75
N PRO A 151 9.16 4.48 12.87
CA PRO A 151 8.44 3.91 14.00
C PRO A 151 8.60 2.38 14.04
N ARG A 152 9.20 1.85 15.11
CA ARG A 152 9.44 0.40 15.28
C ARG A 152 8.19 -0.47 15.06
N PRO A 153 7.00 -0.12 15.59
CA PRO A 153 5.80 -0.93 15.37
C PRO A 153 5.42 -1.04 13.88
N VAL A 154 5.62 0.04 13.12
CA VAL A 154 5.30 0.08 11.69
C VAL A 154 6.32 -0.75 10.88
N LEU A 155 7.60 -0.66 11.24
CA LEU A 155 8.64 -1.51 10.64
C LEU A 155 8.40 -3.00 10.91
N TRP A 156 8.06 -3.36 12.15
CA TRP A 156 7.72 -4.75 12.49
C TRP A 156 6.49 -5.24 11.75
N ALA A 157 5.42 -4.46 11.71
CA ALA A 157 4.23 -4.81 10.93
C ALA A 157 4.57 -5.02 9.45
N THR A 158 5.39 -4.14 8.87
CA THR A 158 5.85 -4.25 7.48
C THR A 158 6.66 -5.54 7.27
N ALA A 159 7.59 -5.86 8.17
CA ALA A 159 8.40 -7.07 8.08
C ALA A 159 7.55 -8.34 8.22
N VAL A 160 6.65 -8.41 9.20
CA VAL A 160 5.77 -9.56 9.40
C VAL A 160 4.88 -9.80 8.18
N LEU A 161 4.25 -8.75 7.64
CA LEU A 161 3.40 -8.88 6.46
C LEU A 161 4.19 -9.27 5.22
N ALA A 162 5.42 -8.76 5.05
CA ALA A 162 6.28 -9.15 3.94
C ALA A 162 6.66 -10.63 4.03
N THR A 163 6.98 -11.11 5.23
CA THR A 163 7.21 -12.53 5.49
C THR A 163 5.97 -13.36 5.20
N LEU A 164 4.78 -12.91 5.59
CA LEU A 164 3.54 -13.63 5.28
C LEU A 164 3.28 -13.72 3.78
N VAL A 165 3.46 -12.62 3.02
CA VAL A 165 3.36 -12.66 1.55
C VAL A 165 4.38 -13.64 0.97
N ALA A 166 5.63 -13.58 1.42
CA ALA A 166 6.70 -14.46 0.94
C ALA A 166 6.42 -15.93 1.23
N LEU A 167 5.95 -16.26 2.44
CA LEU A 167 5.63 -17.63 2.84
C LEU A 167 4.43 -18.17 2.04
N THR A 168 3.37 -17.37 1.86
CA THR A 168 2.23 -17.81 1.04
C THR A 168 2.62 -17.99 -0.42
N ALA A 169 3.38 -17.05 -0.99
CA ALA A 169 3.89 -17.15 -2.36
C ALA A 169 4.81 -18.36 -2.53
N LEU A 170 5.67 -18.67 -1.54
CA LEU A 170 6.57 -19.82 -1.57
C LEU A 170 5.81 -21.12 -1.49
N TRP A 171 4.88 -21.24 -0.54
CA TRP A 171 4.02 -22.42 -0.45
C TRP A 171 3.31 -22.68 -1.78
N GLN A 172 2.68 -21.66 -2.35
CA GLN A 172 1.97 -21.77 -3.61
C GLN A 172 2.90 -22.04 -4.81
N SER A 173 4.16 -21.61 -4.73
CA SER A 173 5.18 -21.92 -5.76
C SER A 173 5.64 -23.37 -5.69
N VAL A 174 5.78 -23.94 -4.49
CA VAL A 174 6.30 -25.30 -4.26
C VAL A 174 5.28 -26.37 -4.61
N ILE A 175 3.98 -26.10 -4.47
CA ILE A 175 2.92 -27.04 -4.87
C ILE A 175 2.68 -27.11 -6.38
N GLY A 176 3.34 -26.23 -7.16
CA GLY A 176 3.22 -26.20 -8.61
C GLY A 176 3.92 -27.38 -9.26
N MET A 177 3.25 -28.02 -10.21
CA MET A 177 3.74 -29.15 -10.99
C MET A 177 3.39 -28.98 -12.47
N VAL A 178 4.08 -29.76 -13.31
CA VAL A 178 3.74 -29.93 -14.72
C VAL A 178 2.68 -31.03 -14.81
N ALA A 179 1.53 -30.71 -15.40
CA ALA A 179 0.48 -31.69 -15.64
C ALA A 179 0.80 -32.50 -16.91
N PRO A 180 0.44 -33.79 -17.01
CA PRO A 180 0.56 -34.55 -18.26
C PRO A 180 -0.30 -33.94 -19.38
N GLU A 181 0.17 -33.99 -20.63
CA GLU A 181 -0.57 -33.51 -21.81
C GLU A 181 -1.98 -34.12 -21.93
N ALA A 182 -2.10 -35.42 -21.67
CA ALA A 182 -3.36 -36.15 -21.71
C ALA A 182 -4.16 -36.09 -20.38
N GLY A 183 -3.75 -35.24 -19.44
CA GLY A 183 -4.38 -35.12 -18.13
C GLY A 183 -5.78 -34.50 -18.19
N PRO A 184 -6.69 -34.85 -17.27
CA PRO A 184 -7.95 -34.14 -17.14
C PRO A 184 -7.71 -32.76 -16.49
N PHE A 185 -7.98 -31.69 -17.24
CA PHE A 185 -7.85 -30.31 -16.77
C PHE A 185 -9.18 -29.75 -16.30
N PHE A 186 -9.20 -29.14 -15.12
CA PHE A 186 -10.35 -28.40 -14.63
C PHE A 186 -10.12 -26.90 -14.86
N GLY A 187 -11.04 -26.27 -15.60
CA GLY A 187 -10.93 -24.87 -16.06
C GLY A 187 -10.75 -24.75 -17.57
N ARG A 188 -10.52 -23.53 -18.06
CA ARG A 188 -10.29 -23.21 -19.48
C ARG A 188 -8.82 -22.90 -19.76
N THR A 189 -7.89 -23.74 -19.32
CA THR A 189 -6.51 -23.63 -19.82
C THR A 189 -6.50 -24.15 -21.25
N THR A 190 -6.36 -23.23 -22.21
CA THR A 190 -6.54 -23.54 -23.64
C THR A 190 -5.35 -24.28 -24.24
N ASP A 191 -4.17 -24.13 -23.64
CA ASP A 191 -2.93 -24.71 -24.14
C ASP A 191 -2.17 -25.43 -23.01
N HIS A 192 -1.68 -26.63 -23.29
CA HIS A 192 -0.77 -27.34 -22.40
C HIS A 192 0.54 -26.55 -22.27
N THR A 193 1.15 -26.61 -21.08
CA THR A 193 2.45 -25.99 -20.82
C THR A 193 3.35 -26.87 -19.97
N ASP A 194 4.64 -26.86 -20.31
CA ASP A 194 5.73 -27.49 -19.53
C ASP A 194 6.10 -26.70 -18.27
N LEU A 195 5.45 -25.55 -18.03
CA LEU A 195 5.68 -24.77 -16.83
C LEU A 195 4.95 -25.41 -15.64
N PRO A 196 5.55 -25.38 -14.43
CA PRO A 196 4.93 -25.94 -13.26
C PRO A 196 3.84 -25.00 -12.73
N ILE A 197 2.70 -24.91 -13.41
CA ILE A 197 1.61 -23.97 -13.10
C ILE A 197 0.35 -24.66 -12.56
N TYR A 198 0.37 -25.99 -12.47
CA TYR A 198 -0.76 -26.80 -12.07
C TYR A 198 -0.60 -27.37 -10.67
N MET A 199 -1.70 -27.68 -10.00
CA MET A 199 -1.75 -28.53 -8.81
C MET A 199 -2.73 -29.69 -9.04
N THR A 200 -2.50 -30.82 -8.37
CA THR A 200 -3.44 -31.95 -8.40
C THR A 200 -4.76 -31.59 -7.73
N PHE A 201 -5.86 -31.85 -8.40
CA PHE A 201 -7.21 -31.83 -7.82
C PHE A 201 -7.51 -33.18 -7.15
N ASN A 202 -7.88 -33.13 -5.87
CA ASN A 202 -8.40 -34.25 -5.09
C ASN A 202 -7.59 -35.57 -5.23
N GLN A 203 -6.27 -35.55 -5.03
CA GLN A 203 -5.40 -36.73 -5.17
C GLN A 203 -5.31 -37.35 -6.59
N GLY A 204 -5.45 -36.53 -7.65
CA GLY A 204 -5.13 -36.94 -9.02
C GLY A 204 -6.32 -37.10 -9.95
N TYR A 205 -7.52 -36.69 -9.54
CA TYR A 205 -8.70 -36.64 -10.42
C TYR A 205 -8.58 -35.57 -11.53
N GLY A 206 -7.59 -34.69 -11.45
CA GLY A 206 -7.23 -33.76 -12.52
C GLY A 206 -6.31 -32.66 -12.05
N TYR A 207 -6.22 -31.59 -12.83
CA TYR A 207 -5.27 -30.50 -12.63
C TYR A 207 -5.94 -29.14 -12.66
N ILE A 208 -5.55 -28.26 -11.74
CA ILE A 208 -6.01 -26.87 -11.63
C ILE A 208 -4.82 -25.95 -11.85
N ALA A 209 -4.96 -24.97 -12.73
CA ALA A 209 -3.93 -23.98 -13.01
C ALA A 209 -3.96 -22.80 -12.01
N GLY A 210 -2.86 -22.03 -11.97
CA GLY A 210 -2.76 -20.79 -11.19
C GLY A 210 -1.82 -20.85 -9.99
N VAL A 211 -1.10 -21.96 -9.82
CA VAL A 211 -0.07 -22.16 -8.78
C VAL A 211 1.33 -22.09 -9.39
N GLY A 212 2.36 -22.35 -8.60
CA GLY A 212 3.72 -22.51 -9.09
C GLY A 212 4.52 -21.23 -9.25
N TRP A 213 5.85 -21.36 -9.36
CA TRP A 213 6.75 -20.20 -9.39
C TRP A 213 6.43 -19.17 -10.50
N PRO A 214 5.93 -19.52 -11.71
CA PRO A 214 5.62 -18.51 -12.73
C PRO A 214 4.53 -17.54 -12.27
N ASN A 215 3.58 -18.03 -11.45
CA ASN A 215 2.50 -17.22 -10.91
C ASN A 215 2.94 -16.26 -9.79
N TYR A 216 4.06 -16.54 -9.11
CA TYR A 216 4.50 -15.77 -7.94
C TYR A 216 5.86 -15.09 -8.12
N LEU A 217 6.55 -15.31 -9.24
CA LEU A 217 7.84 -14.69 -9.53
C LEU A 217 7.78 -13.16 -9.42
N ALA A 218 6.76 -12.55 -10.02
CA ALA A 218 6.56 -11.09 -9.92
C ALA A 218 6.40 -10.65 -8.45
N THR A 219 5.69 -11.42 -7.63
CA THR A 219 5.53 -11.12 -6.20
C THR A 219 6.86 -11.15 -5.46
N PHE A 220 7.71 -12.15 -5.69
CA PHE A 220 9.05 -12.21 -5.08
C PHE A 220 9.94 -11.05 -5.53
N VAL A 221 9.95 -10.75 -6.82
CA VAL A 221 10.72 -9.63 -7.38
C VAL A 221 10.27 -8.31 -6.76
N VAL A 222 8.97 -8.06 -6.69
CA VAL A 222 8.43 -6.83 -6.10
C VAL A 222 8.72 -6.74 -4.61
N LEU A 223 8.64 -7.84 -3.85
CA LEU A 223 9.05 -7.85 -2.43
C LEU A 223 10.53 -7.50 -2.24
N ALA A 224 11.42 -8.08 -3.07
CA ALA A 224 12.84 -7.79 -3.01
C ALA A 224 13.13 -6.32 -3.33
N ILE A 225 12.52 -5.79 -4.40
CA ILE A 225 12.65 -4.37 -4.77
C ILE A 225 12.09 -3.48 -3.66
N ALA A 226 10.95 -3.85 -3.05
CA ALA A 226 10.36 -3.09 -1.93
C ALA A 226 11.31 -2.94 -0.76
N ALA A 227 11.98 -4.04 -0.35
CA ALA A 227 12.96 -4.02 0.72
C ALA A 227 14.14 -3.10 0.40
N VAL A 228 14.69 -3.21 -0.82
CA VAL A 228 15.81 -2.38 -1.27
C VAL A 228 15.43 -0.91 -1.35
N VAL A 229 14.31 -0.58 -1.98
CA VAL A 229 13.84 0.81 -2.15
C VAL A 229 13.57 1.46 -0.80
N LEU A 230 12.85 0.76 0.11
CA LEU A 230 12.56 1.30 1.43
C LEU A 230 13.86 1.52 2.23
N PHE A 231 14.77 0.55 2.23
CA PHE A 231 16.07 0.69 2.88
C PHE A 231 16.87 1.89 2.35
N LEU A 232 16.99 2.01 1.03
CA LEU A 232 17.73 3.10 0.40
C LEU A 232 17.09 4.46 0.66
N ALA A 233 15.75 4.55 0.57
CA ALA A 233 15.00 5.77 0.86
C ALA A 233 15.25 6.24 2.31
N LEU A 234 15.04 5.35 3.29
CA LEU A 234 15.25 5.66 4.71
C LEU A 234 16.71 5.99 5.03
N ARG A 235 17.67 5.25 4.46
CA ARG A 235 19.10 5.49 4.65
C ARG A 235 19.55 6.82 4.09
N SER A 236 19.06 7.18 2.90
CA SER A 236 19.40 8.43 2.22
C SER A 236 18.93 9.65 3.00
N ASP A 237 17.75 9.58 3.61
CA ASP A 237 17.20 10.69 4.40
C ASP A 237 17.82 10.79 5.80
N ALA A 238 18.07 9.66 6.46
CA ALA A 238 18.63 9.60 7.81
C ALA A 238 20.00 10.31 7.95
N ASN A 239 20.81 10.31 6.89
CA ASN A 239 22.16 10.89 6.88
C ASN A 239 22.30 12.09 5.95
N ARG A 240 21.17 12.72 5.59
CA ARG A 240 21.18 13.90 4.73
C ARG A 240 21.83 15.11 5.44
N PRO A 241 22.73 15.87 4.78
CA PRO A 241 23.32 17.08 5.36
C PRO A 241 22.26 18.12 5.75
N VAL A 242 22.51 18.83 6.84
CA VAL A 242 21.60 19.85 7.41
C VAL A 242 22.36 21.13 7.70
N LEU A 243 21.66 22.26 7.79
CA LEU A 243 22.25 23.56 8.10
C LEU A 243 22.80 23.58 9.53
N ALA A 244 23.96 24.22 9.73
CA ALA A 244 24.59 24.34 11.05
C ALA A 244 23.69 25.01 12.10
N ARG A 245 22.82 25.93 11.67
CA ARG A 245 21.87 26.66 12.54
C ARG A 245 20.51 25.96 12.72
N SER A 246 20.33 24.76 12.19
CA SER A 246 19.07 24.02 12.35
C SER A 246 18.94 23.43 13.76
N SER A 247 17.74 23.50 14.34
CA SER A 247 17.50 22.90 15.65
C SER A 247 17.49 21.37 15.53
N PHE A 248 18.25 20.70 16.39
CA PHE A 248 18.34 19.23 16.39
C PHE A 248 16.96 18.55 16.50
N VAL A 249 16.06 19.13 17.30
CA VAL A 249 14.68 18.64 17.49
C VAL A 249 13.87 18.75 16.20
N GLY A 250 13.91 19.88 15.49
CA GLY A 250 13.16 20.06 14.25
C GLY A 250 13.58 19.09 13.16
N VAL A 251 14.89 18.92 12.96
CA VAL A 251 15.46 17.97 11.99
C VAL A 251 15.06 16.53 12.31
N ARG A 252 15.05 16.15 13.58
CA ARG A 252 14.62 14.81 14.00
C ARG A 252 13.16 14.57 13.67
N VAL A 253 12.27 15.51 13.99
CA VAL A 253 10.84 15.41 13.71
C VAL A 253 10.57 15.30 12.21
N GLU A 254 11.24 16.10 11.38
CA GLU A 254 11.12 16.03 9.91
C GLU A 254 11.50 14.65 9.35
N ARG A 255 12.62 14.09 9.82
CA ARG A 255 13.08 12.76 9.41
C ARG A 255 12.15 11.67 9.90
N GLU A 256 11.66 11.76 11.13
CA GLU A 256 10.70 10.79 11.69
C GLU A 256 9.38 10.80 10.90
N GLN A 257 8.85 11.97 10.56
CA GLN A 257 7.64 12.09 9.75
C GLN A 257 7.83 11.59 8.31
N THR A 258 8.99 11.87 7.71
CA THR A 258 9.34 11.37 6.38
C THR A 258 9.43 9.84 6.38
N ALA A 259 10.21 9.28 7.31
CA ALA A 259 10.35 7.84 7.46
C ALA A 259 9.01 7.16 7.73
N ARG A 260 8.19 7.75 8.60
CA ARG A 260 6.84 7.24 8.91
C ARG A 260 5.94 7.24 7.68
N LEU A 261 5.88 8.34 6.91
CA LEU A 261 5.04 8.41 5.72
C LEU A 261 5.44 7.36 4.67
N LEU A 262 6.74 7.28 4.33
CA LEU A 262 7.23 6.33 3.33
C LEU A 262 6.97 4.89 3.74
N THR A 263 7.22 4.56 5.02
CA THR A 263 6.97 3.21 5.55
C THR A 263 5.47 2.88 5.55
N LEU A 264 4.60 3.83 5.92
CA LEU A 264 3.15 3.62 5.91
C LEU A 264 2.58 3.40 4.50
N ILE A 265 3.11 4.08 3.48
CA ILE A 265 2.73 3.86 2.08
C ILE A 265 3.11 2.45 1.63
N VAL A 266 4.35 2.01 1.93
CA VAL A 266 4.78 0.63 1.65
C VAL A 266 3.92 -0.38 2.39
N LEU A 267 3.63 -0.13 3.68
CA LEU A 267 2.75 -0.98 4.48
C LEU A 267 1.35 -1.10 3.86
N GLY A 268 0.75 0.00 3.39
CA GLY A 268 -0.55 -0.04 2.70
C GLY A 268 -0.51 -0.85 1.41
N GLY A 269 0.52 -0.66 0.57
CA GLY A 269 0.74 -1.46 -0.64
C GLY A 269 0.99 -2.96 -0.34
N LEU A 270 1.65 -3.26 0.78
CA LEU A 270 1.95 -4.62 1.21
C LEU A 270 0.72 -5.34 1.76
N VAL A 271 -0.07 -4.67 2.59
CA VAL A 271 -1.34 -5.21 3.13
C VAL A 271 -2.33 -5.51 1.99
N THR A 272 -2.43 -4.59 1.01
CA THR A 272 -3.28 -4.82 -0.18
C THR A 272 -2.78 -5.98 -1.04
N THR A 273 -1.47 -6.10 -1.21
CA THR A 273 -0.85 -7.23 -1.94
C THR A 273 -1.04 -8.56 -1.22
N LEU A 274 -0.90 -8.59 0.12
CA LEU A 274 -1.22 -9.78 0.92
C LEU A 274 -2.67 -10.21 0.70
N GLY A 275 -3.60 -9.25 0.74
CA GLY A 275 -5.00 -9.48 0.44
C GLY A 275 -5.20 -10.15 -0.92
N ALA A 276 -4.59 -9.59 -1.98
CA ALA A 276 -4.68 -10.15 -3.33
C ALA A 276 -4.06 -11.55 -3.46
N VAL A 277 -2.92 -11.82 -2.80
CA VAL A 277 -2.27 -13.13 -2.80
C VAL A 277 -3.12 -14.18 -2.08
N TRP A 278 -3.70 -13.83 -0.93
CA TRP A 278 -4.55 -14.74 -0.16
C TRP A 278 -5.90 -15.00 -0.84
N MET A 279 -6.49 -13.97 -1.43
CA MET A 279 -7.70 -14.09 -2.25
C MET A 279 -7.47 -15.05 -3.42
N HIS A 280 -6.34 -14.91 -4.14
CA HIS A 280 -5.96 -15.80 -5.25
C HIS A 280 -5.73 -17.25 -4.79
N ALA A 281 -4.88 -17.45 -3.77
CA ALA A 281 -4.60 -18.79 -3.23
C ALA A 281 -5.85 -19.48 -2.66
N GLY A 282 -6.72 -18.70 -2.02
CA GLY A 282 -8.01 -19.14 -1.51
C GLY A 282 -8.98 -19.50 -2.63
N SER A 283 -9.13 -18.64 -3.64
CA SER A 283 -9.99 -18.90 -4.81
C SER A 283 -9.60 -20.19 -5.54
N ILE A 284 -8.30 -20.42 -5.77
CA ILE A 284 -7.82 -21.68 -6.39
C ILE A 284 -8.15 -22.90 -5.53
N GLY A 285 -8.00 -22.80 -4.21
CA GLY A 285 -8.30 -23.93 -3.31
C GLY A 285 -9.79 -24.27 -3.19
N GLN A 286 -10.65 -23.31 -3.52
CA GLN A 286 -12.11 -23.46 -3.50
C GLN A 286 -12.68 -23.99 -4.83
N VAL A 287 -11.83 -24.18 -5.85
CA VAL A 287 -12.25 -24.84 -7.09
C VAL A 287 -12.84 -26.21 -6.74
N SER A 288 -14.06 -26.44 -7.18
CA SER A 288 -14.82 -27.64 -6.87
C SER A 288 -15.51 -28.17 -8.12
N VAL A 289 -15.69 -29.49 -8.13
CA VAL A 289 -16.47 -30.18 -9.16
C VAL A 289 -17.81 -30.55 -8.55
N SER A 290 -18.87 -30.18 -9.27
CA SER A 290 -20.25 -30.29 -8.83
C SER A 290 -21.01 -31.24 -9.74
N PHE A 291 -21.61 -32.29 -9.17
CA PHE A 291 -22.41 -33.28 -9.89
C PHE A 291 -23.88 -33.26 -9.43
N ASP A 292 -24.78 -33.69 -10.32
CA ASP A 292 -26.22 -33.78 -10.10
C ASP A 292 -26.83 -32.45 -9.60
N GLN A 293 -27.02 -31.52 -10.55
CA GLN A 293 -27.60 -30.21 -10.26
C GLN A 293 -29.10 -30.35 -9.94
N ARG A 294 -29.47 -30.09 -8.68
CA ARG A 294 -30.86 -29.94 -8.29
C ARG A 294 -31.29 -28.51 -8.56
N TRP A 295 -32.03 -28.31 -9.63
CA TRP A 295 -32.67 -27.04 -9.95
C TRP A 295 -33.74 -26.72 -8.91
N VAL A 296 -33.66 -25.54 -8.30
CA VAL A 296 -34.61 -25.02 -7.30
C VAL A 296 -35.43 -23.86 -7.89
N SER A 297 -34.94 -23.22 -8.94
CA SER A 297 -35.70 -22.37 -9.87
C SER A 297 -35.12 -22.48 -11.29
N GLU A 298 -35.74 -21.83 -12.29
CA GLU A 298 -35.22 -21.76 -13.67
C GLU A 298 -33.77 -21.26 -13.73
N ASP A 299 -33.37 -20.37 -12.81
CA ASP A 299 -32.05 -19.72 -12.82
C ASP A 299 -31.12 -20.16 -11.68
N VAL A 300 -31.59 -21.01 -10.75
CA VAL A 300 -30.83 -21.38 -9.55
C VAL A 300 -30.82 -22.89 -9.36
N SER A 301 -29.64 -23.49 -9.47
CA SER A 301 -29.40 -24.89 -9.15
C SER A 301 -28.44 -25.06 -7.97
N TYR A 302 -28.62 -26.14 -7.22
CA TYR A 302 -27.75 -26.53 -6.12
C TYR A 302 -27.16 -27.92 -6.42
N PRO A 303 -25.84 -28.08 -6.43
CA PRO A 303 -25.25 -29.39 -6.64
C PRO A 303 -25.51 -30.30 -5.45
N ARG A 304 -25.94 -31.54 -5.72
CA ARG A 304 -26.14 -32.55 -4.66
C ARG A 304 -24.84 -33.13 -4.14
N ILE A 305 -23.81 -33.19 -4.99
CA ILE A 305 -22.50 -33.72 -4.64
C ILE A 305 -21.44 -32.69 -5.02
N HIS A 306 -20.67 -32.25 -4.04
CA HIS A 306 -19.53 -31.35 -4.21
C HIS A 306 -18.24 -32.07 -3.84
N PHE A 307 -17.27 -32.05 -4.75
CA PHE A 307 -15.89 -32.43 -4.47
C PHE A 307 -15.04 -31.16 -4.46
N GLY A 308 -14.50 -30.80 -3.30
CA GLY A 308 -13.57 -29.68 -3.15
C GLY A 308 -12.12 -30.08 -3.41
N GLY A 309 -11.24 -29.09 -3.55
CA GLY A 309 -9.80 -29.30 -3.63
C GLY A 309 -9.20 -29.82 -2.32
N GLY A 310 -7.96 -30.35 -2.39
CA GLY A 310 -7.27 -30.98 -1.25
C GLY A 310 -7.00 -30.08 -0.04
N TYR A 311 -7.23 -28.77 -0.16
CA TYR A 311 -7.12 -27.82 0.95
C TYR A 311 -8.34 -26.87 1.08
N ASP A 312 -9.50 -27.24 0.54
CA ASP A 312 -10.72 -26.40 0.52
C ASP A 312 -11.11 -25.88 1.92
N ALA A 313 -10.92 -26.70 2.97
CA ALA A 313 -11.16 -26.32 4.37
C ALA A 313 -10.38 -25.06 4.81
N PHE A 314 -9.17 -24.85 4.27
CA PHE A 314 -8.35 -23.66 4.52
C PHE A 314 -8.51 -22.59 3.44
N ALA A 315 -8.98 -22.95 2.25
CA ALA A 315 -9.10 -22.06 1.11
C ALA A 315 -10.14 -20.95 1.33
N ARG A 316 -11.31 -21.30 1.88
CA ARG A 316 -12.37 -20.32 2.20
C ARG A 316 -11.97 -19.26 3.22
N PRO A 317 -11.43 -19.60 4.41
CA PRO A 317 -10.98 -18.58 5.35
C PRO A 317 -9.84 -17.75 4.78
N LEU A 318 -8.96 -18.34 3.97
CA LEU A 318 -7.88 -17.61 3.29
C LEU A 318 -8.43 -16.58 2.30
N ASN A 319 -9.44 -16.95 1.50
CA ASN A 319 -10.08 -16.04 0.54
C ASN A 319 -10.76 -14.86 1.24
N LEU A 320 -11.55 -15.14 2.29
CA LEU A 320 -12.23 -14.11 3.08
C LEU A 320 -11.25 -13.18 3.80
N ALA A 321 -10.18 -13.73 4.37
CA ALA A 321 -9.11 -12.95 4.96
C ALA A 321 -8.39 -12.09 3.90
N GLY A 322 -8.25 -12.62 2.67
CA GLY A 322 -7.75 -11.87 1.51
C GLY A 322 -8.54 -10.59 1.25
N TYR A 323 -9.86 -10.70 1.15
CA TYR A 323 -10.75 -9.53 1.00
C TYR A 323 -10.62 -8.54 2.17
N ALA A 324 -10.59 -9.04 3.40
CA ALA A 324 -10.44 -8.21 4.58
C ALA A 324 -9.12 -7.42 4.55
N PHE A 325 -7.99 -8.08 4.27
CA PHE A 325 -6.69 -7.42 4.17
C PHE A 325 -6.65 -6.40 3.03
N GLN A 326 -7.21 -6.72 1.87
CA GLN A 326 -7.25 -5.76 0.76
C GLN A 326 -8.03 -4.49 1.15
N GLY A 327 -9.17 -4.64 1.82
CA GLY A 327 -9.92 -3.52 2.38
C GLY A 327 -9.14 -2.73 3.44
N ILE A 328 -8.49 -3.41 4.40
CA ILE A 328 -7.67 -2.75 5.44
C ILE A 328 -6.55 -1.92 4.82
N GLY A 329 -5.87 -2.45 3.80
CA GLY A 329 -4.80 -1.75 3.10
C GLY A 329 -5.30 -0.50 2.37
N VAL A 330 -6.44 -0.59 1.68
CA VAL A 330 -7.10 0.56 1.04
C VAL A 330 -7.50 1.61 2.08
N ALA A 331 -8.12 1.18 3.19
CA ALA A 331 -8.53 2.08 4.27
C ALA A 331 -7.34 2.83 4.88
N LEU A 332 -6.21 2.13 5.09
CA LEU A 332 -4.96 2.74 5.57
C LEU A 332 -4.47 3.82 4.61
N LEU A 333 -4.45 3.55 3.30
CA LEU A 333 -4.01 4.51 2.27
C LEU A 333 -4.93 5.72 2.16
N LEU A 334 -6.25 5.53 2.23
CA LEU A 334 -7.23 6.62 2.29
C LEU A 334 -7.03 7.46 3.56
N ARG A 335 -6.69 6.81 4.69
CA ARG A 335 -6.39 7.52 5.94
C ARG A 335 -5.11 8.34 5.83
N ILE A 336 -4.07 7.81 5.20
CA ILE A 336 -2.82 8.52 4.92
C ILE A 336 -3.11 9.77 4.07
N ALA A 337 -3.87 9.64 2.99
CA ALA A 337 -4.24 10.76 2.14
C ALA A 337 -5.03 11.82 2.92
N THR A 338 -6.05 11.40 3.68
CA THR A 338 -6.92 12.31 4.44
C THR A 338 -6.15 13.05 5.54
N ASP A 339 -5.34 12.34 6.33
CA ASP A 339 -4.54 12.95 7.40
C ASP A 339 -3.50 13.91 6.82
N THR A 340 -2.89 13.58 5.68
CA THR A 340 -1.96 14.46 4.97
C THR A 340 -2.65 15.73 4.49
N THR A 341 -3.82 15.61 3.85
CA THR A 341 -4.64 16.76 3.41
C THR A 341 -5.03 17.65 4.58
N ARG A 342 -5.53 17.06 5.68
CA ARG A 342 -5.90 17.81 6.89
C ARG A 342 -4.71 18.54 7.49
N SER A 343 -3.55 17.88 7.53
CA SER A 343 -2.32 18.50 8.02
C SER A 343 -1.87 19.65 7.11
N ALA A 344 -1.98 19.51 5.78
CA ALA A 344 -1.62 20.55 4.83
C ALA A 344 -2.56 21.77 4.95
N LEU A 345 -3.87 21.55 5.08
CA LEU A 345 -4.87 22.61 5.25
C LEU A 345 -4.67 23.40 6.55
N LYS A 346 -4.40 22.72 7.67
CA LYS A 346 -4.12 23.38 8.94
C LYS A 346 -2.94 24.33 8.85
N LEU A 347 -1.87 23.86 8.22
CA LEU A 347 -0.67 24.67 8.04
C LEU A 347 -0.86 25.81 7.03
N ARG A 348 -1.78 25.69 6.06
CA ARG A 348 -2.15 26.79 5.18
C ARG A 348 -2.88 27.89 5.95
N ARG A 349 -3.86 27.51 6.79
CA ARG A 349 -4.62 28.46 7.63
C ARG A 349 -3.74 29.20 8.63
N ALA A 350 -2.85 28.48 9.31
CA ALA A 350 -1.91 29.07 10.25
C ALA A 350 -0.94 30.09 9.61
N GLY A 351 -0.69 29.99 8.30
CA GLY A 351 0.11 30.97 7.56
C GLY A 351 -0.69 32.22 7.14
N THR A 352 -2.02 32.12 7.04
CA THR A 352 -2.90 33.25 6.74
C THR A 352 -3.25 34.06 7.98
N ASP A 353 -3.33 33.41 9.15
CA ASP A 353 -3.70 34.03 10.43
C ASP A 353 -2.49 34.63 11.18
N ALA A 354 -1.30 34.66 10.57
CA ALA A 354 -0.16 35.36 11.16
C ALA A 354 -0.43 36.87 11.08
N PRO A 355 -0.49 37.59 12.23
CA PRO A 355 -0.79 39.02 12.22
C PRO A 355 0.28 39.74 11.40
N SER A 356 -0.18 40.51 10.42
CA SER A 356 0.63 41.51 9.71
C SER A 356 0.90 42.69 10.64
N ASP A 357 1.61 42.44 11.74
CA ASP A 357 1.87 43.42 12.81
C ASP A 357 3.02 44.39 12.45
N VAL A 358 3.16 44.75 11.17
CA VAL A 358 4.26 45.63 10.72
C VAL A 358 3.81 46.94 10.08
N ASP A 359 2.59 47.09 9.55
CA ASP A 359 2.27 48.30 8.76
C ASP A 359 0.94 48.98 9.12
N ASP A 360 0.83 49.57 10.33
CA ASP A 360 -0.08 50.73 10.51
C ASP A 360 0.20 51.59 11.75
N ALA A 361 1.05 51.17 12.70
CA ALA A 361 1.25 51.92 13.96
C ALA A 361 2.49 52.84 14.00
N ALA A 362 3.31 52.92 12.93
CA ALA A 362 4.61 53.63 12.97
C ALA A 362 4.76 54.83 12.01
N LEU A 363 3.67 55.34 11.41
CA LEU A 363 3.69 56.55 10.57
C LEU A 363 2.86 57.70 11.15
N THR A 364 3.04 58.00 12.43
CA THR A 364 2.79 59.36 12.96
C THR A 364 4.03 59.85 13.70
N PRO A 365 5.00 60.47 13.00
CA PRO A 365 5.97 61.33 13.65
C PRO A 365 5.24 62.62 14.06
N GLY A 366 4.86 62.70 15.33
CA GLY A 366 4.63 63.99 15.96
C GLY A 366 5.95 64.78 15.98
N ALA A 367 5.95 65.95 15.35
CA ALA A 367 6.49 67.22 15.88
C ALA A 367 7.05 68.13 14.77
N ARG A 368 6.34 69.25 14.54
CA ARG A 368 6.77 70.62 14.16
C ARG A 368 5.46 71.34 13.80
N ARG A 369 4.98 72.40 14.44
CA ARG A 369 5.50 73.37 15.43
C ARG A 369 4.32 73.85 16.26
#